data_AF-A0AAD5TUM0-F1
#
_entry.id   AF-A0AAD5TUM0-F1
#
_cell.length_a   1.000
_cell.length_b   1.000
_cell.length_c   1.000
_cell.angle_alpha   90.00
_cell.angle_beta   90.00
_cell.angle_gamma   90.00
#
_symmetry.space_group_name_H-M   'P 1'
#
loop_
_entity.id
_entity.type
_entity.pdbx_description
1 polymer ?
#
loop_
_entity_poly.entity_id
_entity_poly.type
_entity_poly.pdbx_seq_one_letter_code
_entity_poly.pdbx_strand_id
1 'polypeptide(L)'
;MCNFREVRQPSTRGLQPRQRLQTTLSSPDLLWLITRKNSSYLVKRNGIELSREPGNLRNEHSFRLSNVNAKPVLIEALPGGGASLSLKKHNSSLNQHLKATKTTNFKKSARQAAVSVRNVLKYYRPDMKDIAAARVARIFQSQAPKKTVKDRKYKGRSGKAPKVRKPTV
;
A
#
# COMPACT_ATOMS: atom_id res chain seq x y z
N MET A 1 10.58 -55.64 -48.52
CA MET A 1 9.46 -54.85 -47.95
C MET A 1 9.49 -55.00 -46.44
N CYS A 2 9.92 -53.98 -45.69
CA CYS A 2 9.83 -53.96 -44.22
C CYS A 2 9.29 -52.58 -43.82
N ASN A 3 8.04 -52.53 -43.37
CA ASN A 3 7.39 -51.31 -42.90
C ASN A 3 7.63 -51.18 -41.39
N PHE A 4 8.43 -50.19 -40.99
CA PHE A 4 8.62 -49.80 -39.59
C PHE A 4 7.49 -48.84 -39.19
N ARG A 5 6.50 -49.34 -38.45
CA ARG A 5 5.45 -48.49 -37.85
C ARG A 5 6.05 -47.73 -36.67
N GLU A 6 6.26 -46.44 -36.86
CA GLU A 6 6.69 -45.52 -35.81
C GLU A 6 5.59 -45.35 -34.76
N VAL A 7 5.88 -45.74 -33.52
CA VAL A 7 5.01 -45.57 -32.36
C VAL A 7 5.07 -44.10 -31.94
N ARG A 8 4.03 -43.34 -32.30
CA ARG A 8 3.84 -41.96 -31.85
C ARG A 8 3.59 -41.95 -30.34
N GLN A 9 4.54 -41.41 -29.57
CA GLN A 9 4.34 -41.21 -28.13
C GLN A 9 3.25 -40.17 -27.85
N PRO A 10 2.45 -40.34 -26.77
CA PRO A 10 1.42 -39.36 -26.41
C PRO A 10 2.06 -38.04 -25.96
N SER A 11 1.56 -36.95 -26.56
CA SER A 11 1.83 -35.57 -26.14
C SER A 11 1.48 -35.39 -24.67
N THR A 12 2.48 -35.08 -23.83
CA THR A 12 2.30 -34.64 -22.45
C THR A 12 1.73 -33.22 -22.44
N ARG A 13 0.42 -33.11 -22.71
CA ARG A 13 -0.33 -31.87 -22.52
C ARG A 13 -0.29 -31.47 -21.05
N GLY A 14 0.48 -30.42 -20.76
CA GLY A 14 0.15 -29.41 -19.77
C GLY A 14 -0.03 -29.88 -18.33
N LEU A 15 1.04 -30.32 -17.68
CA LEU A 15 1.11 -30.18 -16.22
C LEU A 15 1.20 -28.68 -15.92
N GLN A 16 0.11 -28.09 -15.46
CA GLN A 16 0.16 -26.73 -14.93
C GLN A 16 1.21 -26.68 -13.82
N PRO A 17 2.04 -25.63 -13.74
CA PRO A 17 2.98 -25.49 -12.64
C PRO A 17 2.16 -25.42 -11.35
N ARG A 18 2.24 -26.49 -10.55
CA ARG A 18 1.64 -26.57 -9.22
C ARG A 18 2.14 -25.35 -8.45
N GLN A 19 1.24 -24.43 -8.12
CA GLN A 19 1.59 -23.23 -7.38
C GLN A 19 2.31 -23.66 -6.09
N ARG A 20 3.62 -23.41 -6.03
CA ARG A 20 4.45 -23.81 -4.89
C ARG A 20 3.88 -23.10 -3.65
N LEU A 21 3.33 -23.88 -2.72
CA LEU A 21 2.84 -23.36 -1.45
C LEU A 21 4.00 -22.65 -0.75
N GLN A 22 3.78 -21.42 -0.31
CA GLN A 22 4.78 -20.67 0.44
C GLN A 22 4.97 -21.37 1.78
N THR A 23 6.20 -21.78 2.09
CA THR A 23 6.55 -22.31 3.42
C THR A 23 6.68 -21.13 4.37
N THR A 24 5.57 -20.68 4.98
CA THR A 24 5.60 -19.83 6.17
C THR A 24 5.67 -20.71 7.41
N LEU A 25 6.35 -20.26 8.47
CA LEU A 25 6.51 -21.01 9.72
C LEU A 25 5.16 -21.28 10.41
N SER A 26 4.15 -20.46 10.09
CA SER A 26 2.78 -20.55 10.60
C SER A 26 1.79 -20.04 9.56
N SER A 27 0.51 -20.44 9.67
CA SER A 27 -0.55 -19.99 8.77
C SER A 27 -0.95 -18.54 9.06
N PRO A 28 -1.22 -17.71 8.04
CA PRO A 28 -1.58 -16.31 8.23
C PRO A 28 -2.90 -16.14 9.00
N ASP A 29 -3.84 -17.08 8.83
CA ASP A 29 -5.13 -17.07 9.54
C ASP A 29 -4.96 -17.30 11.03
N LEU A 30 -4.08 -18.24 11.43
CA LEU A 30 -3.77 -18.49 12.83
C LEU A 30 -3.12 -17.26 13.47
N LEU A 31 -2.14 -16.68 12.81
CA LEU A 31 -1.48 -15.46 13.28
C LEU A 31 -2.47 -14.30 13.45
N TRP A 32 -3.44 -14.18 12.54
CA TRP A 32 -4.50 -13.20 12.67
C TRP A 32 -5.42 -13.49 13.86
N LEU A 33 -5.83 -14.73 14.08
CA LEU A 33 -6.67 -15.10 15.23
C LEU A 33 -6.00 -14.76 16.57
N ILE A 34 -4.68 -14.88 16.64
CA ILE A 34 -3.89 -14.52 17.82
C ILE A 34 -3.81 -12.98 17.96
N THR A 35 -3.44 -12.28 16.90
CA THR A 35 -3.12 -10.84 16.95
C THR A 35 -4.33 -9.90 16.83
N ARG A 36 -5.48 -10.40 16.35
CA ARG A 36 -6.67 -9.56 16.09
C ARG A 36 -7.20 -8.82 17.32
N LYS A 37 -7.09 -9.39 18.52
CA LYS A 37 -7.60 -8.79 19.76
C LYS A 37 -6.54 -7.98 20.50
N ASN A 38 -5.29 -8.40 20.40
CA ASN A 38 -4.17 -7.83 21.15
C ASN A 38 -2.93 -7.76 20.27
N SER A 39 -2.55 -6.55 19.88
CA SER A 39 -1.34 -6.23 19.13
C SER A 39 -0.84 -4.87 19.61
N SER A 40 0.47 -4.69 19.68
CA SER A 40 1.09 -3.40 20.02
C SER A 40 0.75 -2.29 19.03
N TYR A 41 0.37 -2.66 17.80
CA TYR A 41 -0.03 -1.72 16.75
C TYR A 41 -1.53 -1.38 16.78
N LEU A 42 -2.33 -2.10 17.57
CA LEU A 42 -3.78 -1.89 17.65
C LEU A 42 -4.09 -0.62 18.44
N VAL A 43 -4.92 0.25 17.86
CA VAL A 43 -5.42 1.47 18.51
C VAL A 43 -6.93 1.46 18.47
N LYS A 44 -7.55 1.44 19.65
CA LYS A 44 -9.01 1.52 19.82
C LYS A 44 -9.37 2.89 20.36
N ARG A 45 -10.06 3.70 19.56
CA ARG A 45 -10.52 5.05 19.95
C ARG A 45 -11.85 5.34 19.27
N ASN A 46 -12.78 5.97 20.00
CA ASN A 46 -14.06 6.46 19.47
C ASN A 46 -14.86 5.38 18.69
N GLY A 47 -14.83 4.13 19.14
CA GLY A 47 -15.52 3.01 18.48
C GLY A 47 -14.89 2.51 17.17
N ILE A 48 -13.72 3.04 16.78
CA ILE A 48 -12.99 2.64 15.56
C ILE A 48 -11.72 1.88 15.96
N GLU A 49 -11.44 0.79 15.25
CA GLU A 49 -10.21 0.01 15.38
C GLU A 49 -9.22 0.36 14.26
N LEU A 50 -8.14 1.03 14.65
CA LEU A 50 -7.06 1.46 13.76
C LEU A 50 -5.79 0.66 14.02
N SER A 51 -4.89 0.68 13.04
CA SER A 51 -3.60 -0.01 13.09
C SER A 51 -2.46 0.96 12.77
N ARG A 52 -1.43 0.94 13.63
CA ARG A 52 -0.17 1.69 13.49
C ARG A 52 0.92 0.89 12.77
N GLU A 53 0.56 -0.24 12.17
CA GLU A 53 1.49 -1.05 11.40
C GLU A 53 2.17 -0.22 10.29
N PRO A 54 3.50 -0.34 10.12
CA PRO A 54 4.23 0.37 9.08
C PRO A 54 3.69 -0.04 7.71
N GLY A 55 3.52 0.94 6.82
CA GLY A 55 3.08 0.74 5.45
C GLY A 55 1.63 0.26 5.23
N ASN A 56 0.80 0.05 6.26
CA ASN A 56 -0.60 -0.40 6.09
C ASN A 56 -1.41 0.59 5.26
N LEU A 57 -2.10 0.14 4.21
CA LEU A 57 -2.68 1.01 3.19
C LEU A 57 -3.79 1.97 3.67
N ARG A 58 -4.65 1.57 4.61
CA ARG A 58 -5.72 2.43 5.15
C ARG A 58 -5.58 2.70 6.64
N ASN A 59 -4.55 2.13 7.28
CA ASN A 59 -4.38 2.18 8.73
C ASN A 59 -5.58 1.60 9.50
N GLU A 60 -6.35 0.73 8.85
CA GLU A 60 -7.47 -0.01 9.46
C GLU A 60 -6.94 -1.33 10.01
N HIS A 61 -7.45 -1.73 11.17
CA HIS A 61 -7.14 -3.04 11.75
C HIS A 61 -7.99 -4.12 11.09
N SER A 62 -7.51 -4.64 9.97
CA SER A 62 -8.19 -5.70 9.22
C SER A 62 -7.20 -6.72 8.69
N PHE A 63 -7.62 -7.98 8.60
CA PHE A 63 -6.77 -9.06 8.08
C PHE A 63 -6.24 -8.74 6.67
N ARG A 64 -7.12 -8.19 5.81
CA ARG A 64 -6.81 -7.83 4.42
C ARG A 64 -5.65 -6.84 4.33
N LEU A 65 -5.59 -5.85 5.21
CA LEU A 65 -4.60 -4.76 5.15
C LEU A 65 -3.42 -4.97 6.10
N SER A 66 -3.45 -6.02 6.93
CA SER A 66 -2.42 -6.35 7.90
C SER A 66 -1.12 -6.87 7.25
N ASN A 67 -0.02 -6.71 7.98
CA ASN A 67 1.31 -7.19 7.60
C ASN A 67 1.48 -8.70 7.86
N VAL A 68 0.54 -9.30 8.58
CA VAL A 68 0.48 -10.72 8.96
C VAL A 68 0.12 -11.63 7.78
N ASN A 69 -0.49 -11.08 6.73
CA ASN A 69 -0.83 -11.82 5.53
C ASN A 69 0.43 -12.35 4.81
N ALA A 70 0.30 -13.46 4.08
CA ALA A 70 1.39 -14.08 3.33
C ALA A 70 2.01 -13.15 2.25
N LYS A 71 1.16 -12.32 1.62
CA LYS A 71 1.55 -11.38 0.57
C LYS A 71 1.22 -9.93 1.00
N PRO A 72 1.93 -9.34 1.96
CA PRO A 72 1.65 -7.99 2.42
C PRO A 72 2.05 -6.96 1.35
N VAL A 73 1.31 -5.86 1.30
CA VAL A 73 1.59 -4.71 0.42
C VAL A 73 1.74 -3.49 1.29
N LEU A 74 2.95 -2.96 1.35
CA LEU A 74 3.32 -1.88 2.26
C LEU A 74 3.70 -0.65 1.47
N ILE A 75 3.11 0.50 1.79
CA ILE A 75 3.41 1.77 1.12
C ILE A 75 3.68 2.86 2.16
N GLU A 76 4.86 3.46 2.05
CA GLU A 76 5.35 4.49 2.97
C GLU A 76 5.86 5.72 2.24
N ALA A 77 5.91 6.84 2.95
CA ALA A 77 6.52 8.06 2.45
C ALA A 77 8.05 7.95 2.57
N LEU A 78 8.76 8.39 1.53
CA LEU A 78 10.22 8.37 1.52
C LEU A 78 10.78 9.66 2.18
N PRO A 79 11.84 9.59 3.01
CA PRO A 79 12.55 10.78 3.48
C PRO A 79 13.18 11.48 2.26
N GLY A 80 12.73 12.71 1.97
CA GLY A 80 13.12 13.46 0.77
C GLY A 80 12.08 13.48 -0.37
N GLY A 81 10.88 12.95 -0.13
CA GLY A 81 9.77 13.02 -1.07
C GLY A 81 9.64 11.80 -1.97
N GLY A 82 8.41 11.53 -2.40
CA GLY A 82 8.01 10.31 -3.05
C GLY A 82 7.47 9.23 -2.10
N ALA A 83 7.21 8.07 -2.66
CA ALA A 83 6.65 6.92 -1.95
C ALA A 83 7.47 5.65 -2.22
N SER A 84 7.54 4.75 -1.24
CA SER A 84 8.11 3.42 -1.37
C SER A 84 6.99 2.37 -1.42
N LEU A 85 7.16 1.34 -2.23
CA LEU A 85 6.34 0.12 -2.23
C LEU A 85 7.22 -1.05 -1.83
N SER A 86 6.86 -1.69 -0.73
CA SER A 86 7.53 -2.85 -0.15
C SER A 86 6.64 -4.08 -0.28
N LEU A 87 7.18 -5.14 -0.88
CA LEU A 87 6.50 -6.42 -1.13
C LEU A 87 7.36 -7.58 -0.62
N LYS A 88 6.72 -8.67 -0.18
CA LYS A 88 7.46 -9.89 0.21
C LYS A 88 7.94 -10.66 -1.03
N LYS A 89 9.21 -11.05 -1.03
CA LYS A 89 9.82 -11.88 -2.08
C LYS A 89 9.28 -13.30 -2.02
N HIS A 90 9.04 -13.87 -3.20
CA HIS A 90 8.48 -15.22 -3.36
C HIS A 90 9.33 -16.33 -2.72
N ASN A 91 10.67 -16.25 -2.81
CA ASN A 91 11.60 -17.25 -2.29
C ASN A 91 12.38 -16.74 -1.08
N SER A 92 11.74 -15.97 -0.21
CA SER A 92 12.38 -15.48 1.01
C SER A 92 12.57 -16.62 2.01
N SER A 93 13.78 -16.78 2.53
CA SER A 93 14.04 -17.70 3.64
C SER A 93 13.32 -17.22 4.90
N LEU A 94 12.76 -18.17 5.65
CA LEU A 94 12.01 -17.88 6.88
C LEU A 94 12.84 -17.16 7.94
N ASN A 95 14.13 -17.47 7.99
CA ASN A 95 15.03 -16.93 9.01
C ASN A 95 15.60 -15.56 8.61
N GLN A 96 15.33 -15.09 7.38
CA GLN A 96 15.93 -13.87 6.84
C GLN A 96 14.89 -12.76 6.62
N HIS A 97 14.22 -12.36 7.70
CA HIS A 97 13.17 -11.34 7.69
C HIS A 97 13.62 -10.01 7.05
N LEU A 98 14.85 -9.53 7.32
CA LEU A 98 15.38 -8.30 6.73
C LEU A 98 15.54 -8.37 5.21
N LYS A 99 15.91 -9.55 4.68
CA LYS A 99 16.14 -9.76 3.24
C LYS A 99 14.87 -10.20 2.51
N ALA A 100 13.80 -10.50 3.23
CA ALA A 100 12.56 -11.04 2.69
C ALA A 100 11.74 -10.00 1.91
N THR A 101 11.99 -8.71 2.10
CA THR A 101 11.24 -7.63 1.48
C THR A 101 11.99 -7.07 0.26
N LYS A 102 11.24 -6.76 -0.80
CA LYS A 102 11.71 -6.00 -1.96
C LYS A 102 11.03 -4.64 -1.93
N THR A 103 11.82 -3.58 -1.83
CA THR A 103 11.34 -2.20 -1.84
C THR A 103 11.62 -1.55 -3.18
N THR A 104 10.63 -0.83 -3.69
CA THR A 104 10.70 -0.06 -4.93
C THR A 104 10.32 1.38 -4.63
N ASN A 105 11.17 2.33 -5.04
CA ASN A 105 11.00 3.74 -4.71
C ASN A 105 10.47 4.52 -5.90
N PHE A 106 9.48 5.38 -5.67
CA PHE A 106 8.88 6.25 -6.67
C PHE A 106 9.11 7.71 -6.30
N LYS A 107 9.96 8.39 -7.07
CA LYS A 107 10.30 9.81 -6.87
C LYS A 107 9.81 10.76 -7.97
N LYS A 108 9.24 10.22 -9.05
CA LYS A 108 8.88 11.00 -10.25
C LYS A 108 7.59 11.79 -10.05
N SER A 109 6.47 11.32 -10.62
CA SER A 109 5.17 11.97 -10.50
C SER A 109 4.16 11.05 -9.82
N ALA A 110 3.18 11.66 -9.14
CA ALA A 110 2.10 10.93 -8.47
C ALA A 110 1.34 9.99 -9.42
N ARG A 111 1.05 10.46 -10.64
CA ARG A 111 0.35 9.67 -11.67
C ARG A 111 1.18 8.46 -12.11
N GLN A 112 2.45 8.67 -12.45
CA GLN A 112 3.32 7.57 -12.87
C GLN A 112 3.55 6.55 -11.75
N ALA A 113 3.68 7.02 -10.51
CA ALA A 113 3.82 6.16 -9.34
C ALA A 113 2.56 5.31 -9.14
N ALA A 114 1.37 5.91 -9.17
CA ALA A 114 0.11 5.19 -9.02
C ALA A 114 -0.11 4.14 -10.13
N VAL A 115 0.21 4.47 -11.39
CA VAL A 115 0.14 3.52 -12.52
C VAL A 115 1.14 2.37 -12.33
N SER A 116 2.38 2.68 -11.95
CA SER A 116 3.41 1.67 -11.69
C SER A 116 2.98 0.69 -10.59
N VAL A 117 2.42 1.21 -9.49
CA VAL A 117 1.90 0.39 -8.39
C VAL A 117 0.74 -0.50 -8.84
N ARG A 118 -0.20 0.02 -9.64
CA ARG A 118 -1.28 -0.81 -10.21
C ARG A 118 -0.74 -1.95 -11.07
N ASN A 119 0.26 -1.67 -11.91
CA ASN A 119 0.83 -2.68 -12.80
C ASN A 119 1.57 -3.79 -12.02
N VAL A 120 2.29 -3.42 -10.96
CA VAL A 120 2.95 -4.39 -10.08
C VAL A 120 1.91 -5.25 -9.34
N LEU A 121 0.90 -4.61 -8.75
CA LEU A 121 -0.11 -5.30 -7.96
C LEU A 121 -1.06 -6.15 -8.78
N LYS A 122 -1.25 -5.85 -10.07
CA LYS A 122 -2.07 -6.68 -10.99
C LYS A 122 -1.70 -8.16 -10.92
N TYR A 123 -0.40 -8.48 -10.84
CA TYR A 123 0.09 -9.87 -10.80
C TYR A 123 0.37 -10.38 -9.37
N TYR A 124 0.52 -9.48 -8.40
CA TYR A 124 0.83 -9.85 -7.01
C TYR A 124 -0.42 -10.00 -6.14
N ARG A 125 -1.26 -8.95 -6.08
CA ARG A 125 -2.50 -8.84 -5.31
C ARG A 125 -3.46 -7.83 -5.97
N PRO A 126 -4.34 -8.28 -6.90
CA PRO A 126 -5.20 -7.39 -7.66
C PRO A 126 -6.30 -6.75 -6.81
N ASP A 127 -6.65 -7.33 -5.66
CA ASP A 127 -7.64 -6.83 -4.71
C ASP A 127 -7.26 -5.48 -4.08
N MET A 128 -5.97 -5.18 -3.99
CA MET A 128 -5.46 -3.97 -3.34
C MET A 128 -5.08 -2.85 -4.29
N LYS A 129 -5.05 -3.10 -5.60
CA LYS A 129 -4.45 -2.19 -6.59
C LYS A 129 -4.96 -0.75 -6.47
N ASP A 130 -6.25 -0.57 -6.23
CA ASP A 130 -6.88 0.75 -6.19
C ASP A 130 -6.65 1.46 -4.86
N ILE A 131 -6.69 0.72 -3.76
CA ILE A 131 -6.38 1.24 -2.42
C ILE A 131 -4.91 1.68 -2.37
N ALA A 132 -4.01 0.87 -2.93
CA ALA A 132 -2.59 1.15 -3.00
C ALA A 132 -2.31 2.40 -3.86
N ALA A 133 -2.91 2.48 -5.05
CA ALA A 133 -2.79 3.65 -5.92
C ALA A 133 -3.29 4.93 -5.24
N ALA A 134 -4.41 4.85 -4.52
CA ALA A 134 -4.96 5.97 -3.77
C ALA A 134 -4.01 6.43 -2.64
N ARG A 135 -3.41 5.49 -1.88
CA ARG A 135 -2.43 5.85 -0.84
C ARG A 135 -1.20 6.52 -1.41
N VAL A 136 -0.64 6.01 -2.52
CA VAL A 136 0.48 6.67 -3.20
C VAL A 136 0.10 8.10 -3.56
N ALA A 137 -1.04 8.29 -4.22
CA ALA A 137 -1.50 9.63 -4.59
C ALA A 137 -1.64 10.55 -3.36
N ARG A 138 -2.17 10.04 -2.24
CA ARG A 138 -2.27 10.80 -0.98
C ARG A 138 -0.91 11.16 -0.39
N ILE A 139 0.09 10.28 -0.45
CA ILE A 139 1.46 10.58 -0.02
C ILE A 139 2.03 11.74 -0.85
N PHE A 140 1.94 11.65 -2.17
CA PHE A 140 2.41 12.74 -3.05
C PHE A 140 1.65 14.05 -2.81
N GLN A 141 0.34 13.99 -2.55
CA GLN A 141 -0.44 15.18 -2.18
C GLN A 141 0.00 15.77 -0.84
N SER A 142 0.31 14.94 0.16
CA SER A 142 0.77 15.40 1.46
C SER A 142 2.14 16.07 1.42
N GLN A 143 2.98 15.67 0.46
CA GLN A 143 4.33 16.21 0.24
C GLN A 143 4.32 17.44 -0.67
N ALA A 144 3.23 17.72 -1.37
CA ALA A 144 3.11 18.90 -2.22
C ALA A 144 3.19 20.19 -1.36
N PRO A 145 3.79 21.27 -1.87
CA PRO A 145 3.83 22.53 -1.13
C PRO A 145 2.42 22.98 -0.79
N LYS A 146 2.20 23.34 0.48
CA LYS A 146 0.92 23.90 0.91
C LYS A 146 0.67 25.17 0.11
N LYS A 147 -0.49 25.23 -0.57
CA LYS A 147 -0.93 26.46 -1.21
C LYS A 147 -1.05 27.51 -0.10
N THR A 148 -0.20 28.52 -0.12
CA THR A 148 -0.41 29.69 0.73
C THR A 148 -1.74 30.28 0.30
N VAL A 149 -2.69 30.34 1.23
CA VAL A 149 -3.90 31.11 1.01
C VAL A 149 -3.41 32.54 0.83
N LYS A 150 -3.46 33.06 -0.40
CA LYS A 150 -3.27 34.50 -0.58
C LYS A 150 -4.31 35.15 0.32
N ASP A 151 -3.88 36.01 1.24
CA ASP A 151 -4.80 36.77 2.08
C ASP A 151 -5.88 37.32 1.16
N ARG A 152 -7.12 36.98 1.48
CA ARG A 152 -8.27 37.36 0.68
C ARG A 152 -8.29 38.87 0.76
N LYS A 153 -7.73 39.56 -0.25
CA LYS A 153 -7.80 41.03 -0.32
C LYS A 153 -9.27 41.35 -0.12
N TYR A 154 -9.57 42.06 0.96
CA TYR A 154 -10.91 42.54 1.22
C TYR A 154 -11.28 43.37 0.00
N LYS A 155 -12.09 42.79 -0.90
CA LYS A 155 -12.70 43.53 -2.00
C LYS A 155 -13.79 44.34 -1.34
N GLY A 156 -13.39 45.44 -0.72
CA GLY A 156 -14.32 46.39 -0.15
C GLY A 156 -15.31 46.76 -1.24
N ARG A 157 -16.60 46.62 -0.97
CA ARG A 157 -17.56 47.53 -1.57
C ARG A 157 -17.04 48.92 -1.25
N SER A 158 -16.89 49.75 -2.28
CA SER A 158 -16.75 51.19 -2.12
C SER A 158 -17.84 51.66 -1.15
N GLY A 159 -17.46 51.92 0.10
CA GLY A 159 -18.39 52.18 1.18
C GLY A 159 -17.63 52.34 2.48
N LYS A 160 -17.35 53.60 2.83
CA LYS A 160 -16.83 54.16 4.09
C LYS A 160 -16.43 53.15 5.18
N ALA A 161 -15.16 53.22 5.58
CA ALA A 161 -14.64 52.55 6.78
C ALA A 161 -15.53 52.87 8.01
N PRO A 162 -15.89 51.88 8.84
CA PRO A 162 -16.60 52.14 10.08
C PRO A 162 -15.71 52.97 11.01
N LYS A 163 -16.20 54.13 11.45
CA LYS A 163 -15.53 54.94 12.48
C LYS A 163 -15.41 54.12 13.76
N VAL A 164 -14.18 53.66 14.06
CA VAL A 164 -13.83 53.11 15.37
C VAL A 164 -14.05 54.23 16.40
N ARG A 165 -15.05 54.09 17.28
CA ARG A 165 -15.21 55.00 18.41
C ARG A 165 -14.10 54.68 19.42
N LYS A 166 -13.28 55.68 19.76
CA LYS A 166 -12.26 55.55 20.80
C LYS A 166 -12.96 55.28 22.15
N PRO A 167 -12.43 54.40 23.00
CA PRO A 167 -12.94 54.25 24.35
C PRO A 167 -12.70 55.57 25.10
N THR A 168 -13.78 56.16 25.62
CA THR A 168 -13.72 57.22 26.61
C THR A 168 -13.23 56.63 27.94
N VAL A 169 -12.38 57.41 28.60
CA VAL A 169 -11.64 57.16 29.86
C VAL A 169 -12.42 56.33 30.87
#